data_AF-A0A1H7SS64-F1
#
_entry.id   AF-A0A1H7SS64-F1
#
_cell.length_a   1.000
_cell.length_b   1.000
_cell.length_c   1.000
_cell.angle_alpha   90.00
_cell.angle_beta   90.00
_cell.angle_gamma   90.00
#
_symmetry.space_group_name_H-M   'P 1'
#
loop_
_entity.id
_entity.type
_entity.pdbx_description
1 polymer ?
#
loop_
_entity_poly.entity_id
_entity_poly.type
_entity_poly.pdbx_seq_one_letter_code
_entity_poly.pdbx_strand_id
1 'polypeptide(L)'
;MVVGWFLPAIADWATGLSWVPFQGPLELIASIQGPWVVIVTAVVGLLAGTVLSHLAIKESLAVRLSDKEITLRIHEAEQTFTREEVSAAFMDGKQLVLLGNEGEELYREKPEAKRETVAEAFKRHGYSWRDRDPFADHYVRWVADSPELTHSMNALFLAREKAIKNEDREDADDLRRELSKLGITVRDDGKRQYWRQHGQKP
;
A
#
# COMPACT_ATOMS: atom_id res chain seq x y z
N MET A 1 -21.60 9.43 -32.87
CA MET A 1 -21.01 8.32 -33.66
C MET A 1 -19.54 8.20 -33.32
N VAL A 2 -19.18 7.49 -32.25
CA VAL A 2 -17.75 7.24 -31.87
C VAL A 2 -17.57 5.84 -31.28
N VAL A 3 -18.64 5.24 -30.74
CA VAL A 3 -18.61 3.91 -30.09
C VAL A 3 -18.32 2.75 -31.07
N GLY A 4 -18.63 2.91 -32.36
CA GLY A 4 -18.36 1.87 -33.38
C GLY A 4 -16.88 1.63 -33.70
N TRP A 5 -15.99 2.56 -33.32
CA TRP A 5 -14.57 2.50 -33.69
C TRP A 5 -13.73 1.56 -32.81
N PHE A 6 -14.15 1.34 -31.57
CA PHE A 6 -13.39 0.52 -30.60
C PHE A 6 -13.79 -0.96 -30.58
N LEU A 7 -14.92 -1.30 -31.21
CA LEU A 7 -15.40 -2.69 -31.34
C LEU A 7 -14.36 -3.64 -31.97
N PRO A 8 -13.66 -3.29 -33.05
CA PRO A 8 -12.64 -4.16 -33.64
C PRO A 8 -11.43 -4.36 -32.71
N ALA A 9 -10.98 -3.30 -32.02
CA ALA A 9 -9.83 -3.38 -31.11
C ALA A 9 -10.12 -4.23 -29.87
N ILE A 10 -11.35 -4.17 -29.36
CA ILE A 10 -11.81 -5.01 -28.25
C ILE A 10 -11.99 -6.47 -28.71
N ALA A 11 -12.47 -6.68 -29.95
CA ALA A 11 -12.58 -8.02 -30.54
C ALA A 11 -11.21 -8.68 -30.76
N ASP A 12 -10.24 -7.95 -31.31
CA ASP A 12 -8.87 -8.44 -31.51
C ASP A 12 -8.20 -8.77 -30.17
N TRP A 13 -8.38 -7.93 -29.14
CA TRP A 13 -7.91 -8.23 -27.78
C TRP A 13 -8.55 -9.49 -27.20
N ALA A 14 -9.87 -9.65 -27.35
CA ALA A 14 -10.60 -10.81 -26.83
C ALA A 14 -10.22 -12.13 -27.52
N THR A 15 -9.89 -12.10 -28.82
CA THR A 15 -9.43 -13.28 -29.56
C THR A 15 -7.99 -13.70 -29.25
N GLY A 16 -7.19 -12.84 -28.62
CA GLY A 16 -5.82 -13.14 -28.19
C GLY A 16 -5.71 -13.91 -26.86
N LEU A 17 -6.79 -14.01 -26.08
CA LEU A 17 -6.81 -14.75 -24.82
C LEU A 17 -7.17 -16.22 -25.08
N SER A 18 -6.17 -17.03 -25.41
CA SER A 18 -6.26 -18.48 -25.65
C SER A 18 -6.50 -19.34 -24.39
N TRP A 19 -7.00 -18.75 -23.30
CA TRP A 19 -7.36 -19.44 -22.05
C TRP A 19 -8.81 -19.13 -21.66
N VAL A 20 -9.78 -19.68 -22.39
CA VAL A 20 -11.20 -19.64 -21.98
C VAL A 20 -11.89 -20.98 -22.33
N PRO A 21 -12.21 -21.83 -21.34
CA PRO A 21 -12.89 -23.12 -21.55
C PRO A 21 -14.43 -22.95 -21.61
N PHE A 22 -14.93 -21.95 -22.35
CA PHE A 22 -16.36 -21.59 -22.36
C PHE A 22 -16.90 -21.41 -23.78
N GLN A 23 -16.75 -22.41 -24.65
CA GLN A 23 -17.39 -22.41 -25.97
C GLN A 23 -18.93 -22.35 -25.89
N GLY A 24 -19.54 -22.89 -24.82
CA GLY A 24 -21.01 -22.93 -24.66
C GLY A 24 -21.71 -21.58 -24.47
N PRO A 25 -21.27 -20.70 -23.54
CA PRO A 25 -21.86 -19.38 -23.35
C PRO A 25 -21.73 -18.44 -24.56
N LEU A 26 -20.64 -18.57 -25.33
CA LEU A 26 -20.37 -17.76 -26.51
C LEU A 26 -21.32 -18.09 -27.67
N GLU A 27 -21.67 -19.37 -27.88
CA GLU A 27 -22.65 -19.77 -28.89
C GLU A 27 -24.07 -19.31 -28.55
N LEU A 28 -24.44 -19.29 -27.26
CA LEU A 28 -25.73 -18.75 -26.82
C LEU A 28 -25.86 -17.26 -27.13
N ILE A 29 -24.79 -16.49 -26.90
CA ILE A 29 -24.70 -15.06 -27.23
C ILE A 29 -24.73 -14.83 -28.75
N ALA A 30 -24.08 -15.69 -29.53
CA ALA A 30 -24.03 -15.61 -30.99
C ALA A 30 -25.37 -15.96 -31.67
N SER A 31 -26.21 -16.79 -31.04
CA SER A 31 -27.55 -17.16 -31.53
C SER A 31 -28.60 -16.06 -31.34
N ILE A 32 -28.36 -15.14 -30.40
CA ILE A 32 -29.23 -14.00 -30.13
C ILE A 32 -28.72 -12.86 -31.02
N GLN A 33 -29.19 -12.77 -32.26
CA GLN A 33 -28.89 -11.65 -33.16
C GLN A 33 -30.13 -10.76 -33.32
N GLY A 34 -30.05 -9.54 -32.79
CA GLY A 34 -31.08 -8.53 -32.92
C GLY A 34 -30.59 -7.17 -32.41
N PRO A 35 -31.24 -6.06 -32.78
CA PRO A 35 -30.89 -4.71 -32.30
C PRO A 35 -30.86 -4.59 -30.77
N TRP A 36 -31.53 -5.50 -30.06
CA TRP A 36 -31.54 -5.60 -28.60
C TRP A 36 -30.20 -6.02 -27.99
N VAL A 37 -29.29 -6.67 -28.75
CA VAL A 37 -28.04 -7.23 -28.19
C VAL A 37 -27.14 -6.10 -27.74
N VAL A 38 -27.06 -5.06 -28.56
CA VAL A 38 -26.32 -3.83 -28.26
C VAL A 38 -26.86 -3.20 -26.97
N ILE A 39 -28.18 -3.21 -26.77
CA ILE A 39 -28.83 -2.66 -25.58
C ILE A 39 -28.50 -3.50 -24.36
N VAL A 40 -28.64 -4.83 -24.44
CA VAL A 40 -28.35 -5.76 -23.32
C VAL A 40 -26.88 -5.69 -22.93
N THR A 41 -25.95 -5.74 -23.89
CA THR A 41 -24.52 -5.64 -23.62
C THR A 41 -24.15 -4.27 -23.03
N ALA A 42 -24.77 -3.18 -23.50
CA ALA A 42 -24.55 -1.85 -22.92
C ALA A 42 -25.04 -1.76 -21.47
N VAL A 43 -26.21 -2.33 -21.15
CA VAL A 43 -26.75 -2.38 -19.78
C VAL A 43 -25.87 -3.24 -18.88
N VAL A 44 -25.44 -4.41 -19.33
CA VAL A 44 -24.53 -5.28 -18.58
C VAL A 44 -23.18 -4.60 -18.36
N GLY A 45 -22.62 -3.94 -19.39
CA GLY A 45 -21.38 -3.18 -19.28
C GLY A 45 -21.48 -2.01 -18.31
N LEU A 46 -22.62 -1.30 -18.30
CA LEU A 46 -22.88 -0.22 -17.34
C LEU A 46 -23.01 -0.75 -15.92
N LEU A 47 -23.76 -1.85 -15.71
CA LEU A 47 -23.91 -2.48 -14.40
C LEU A 47 -22.57 -3.01 -13.89
N ALA A 48 -21.82 -3.73 -14.72
CA ALA A 48 -20.49 -4.22 -14.40
C ALA A 48 -19.53 -3.06 -14.11
N GLY A 49 -19.54 -1.99 -14.92
CA GLY A 49 -18.73 -0.79 -14.70
C GLY A 49 -19.09 -0.07 -13.41
N THR A 50 -20.37 -0.03 -13.04
CA THR A 50 -20.86 0.57 -11.78
C THR A 50 -20.44 -0.26 -10.58
N VAL A 51 -20.59 -1.59 -10.65
CA VAL A 51 -20.15 -2.53 -9.61
C VAL A 51 -18.63 -2.47 -9.43
N LEU A 52 -17.87 -2.48 -10.53
CA LEU A 52 -16.41 -2.35 -10.52
C LEU A 52 -15.96 -0.99 -9.97
N SER A 53 -16.63 0.11 -10.32
CA SER A 53 -16.33 1.43 -9.74
C SER A 53 -16.60 1.46 -8.24
N HIS A 54 -17.69 0.85 -7.77
CA HIS A 54 -17.99 0.74 -6.35
C HIS A 54 -17.00 -0.15 -5.58
N LEU A 55 -16.52 -1.23 -6.20
CA LEU A 55 -15.47 -2.09 -5.63
C LEU A 55 -14.11 -1.37 -5.60
N ALA A 56 -13.77 -0.61 -6.64
CA ALA A 56 -12.52 0.15 -6.71
C ALA A 56 -12.43 1.29 -5.67
N ILE A 57 -13.56 1.81 -5.19
CA ILE A 57 -13.59 2.88 -4.17
C ILE A 57 -13.36 2.31 -2.74
N LYS A 58 -13.48 0.99 -2.55
CA LYS A 58 -13.32 0.37 -1.21
C LYS A 58 -11.88 0.15 -0.76
N GLU A 59 -10.90 0.38 -1.63
CA GLU A 59 -9.47 0.31 -1.27
C GLU A 59 -8.84 1.69 -1.09
N SER A 60 -9.63 2.68 -0.65
CA SER A 60 -9.11 4.04 -0.48
C SER A 60 -8.48 4.27 0.89
N LEU A 61 -7.20 4.64 0.87
CA LEU A 61 -6.39 5.00 2.04
C LEU A 61 -6.75 6.44 2.44
N ALA A 62 -7.94 6.58 3.04
CA ALA A 62 -8.44 7.86 3.54
C ALA A 62 -7.74 8.22 4.85
N VAL A 63 -6.69 9.02 4.78
CA VAL A 63 -6.10 9.69 5.94
C VAL A 63 -7.08 10.75 6.43
N ARG A 64 -7.85 10.44 7.47
CA ARG A 64 -8.71 11.42 8.16
C ARG A 64 -7.93 11.99 9.33
N LEU A 65 -7.40 13.19 9.11
CA LEU A 65 -6.76 13.98 10.16
C LEU A 65 -7.84 14.79 10.87
N SER A 66 -7.91 14.65 12.20
CA SER A 66 -8.61 15.57 13.08
C SER A 66 -7.61 16.24 14.02
N ASP A 67 -8.06 17.28 14.71
CA ASP A 67 -7.23 18.05 15.65
C ASP A 67 -6.85 17.26 16.92
N LYS A 68 -7.44 16.08 17.12
CA LYS A 68 -7.22 15.22 18.30
C LYS A 68 -6.73 13.81 17.95
N GLU A 69 -7.15 13.29 16.80
CA GLU A 69 -6.89 11.92 16.37
C GLU A 69 -6.54 11.88 14.88
N ILE A 70 -5.57 11.02 14.52
CA ILE A 70 -5.32 10.58 13.16
C ILE A 70 -6.02 9.25 12.99
N THR A 71 -7.07 9.23 12.17
CA THR A 71 -7.66 7.99 11.71
C THR A 71 -7.02 7.64 10.37
N LEU A 72 -6.18 6.61 10.36
CA LEU A 72 -5.58 6.04 9.17
C LEU A 72 -6.35 4.78 8.80
N ARG A 73 -7.13 4.84 7.73
CA ARG A 73 -7.85 3.68 7.22
C ARG A 73 -6.92 2.81 6.38
N ILE A 74 -6.68 1.58 6.82
CA ILE A 74 -5.88 0.57 6.12
C ILE A 74 -6.85 -0.51 5.63
N HIS A 75 -7.15 -0.57 4.34
CA HIS A 75 -8.10 -1.58 3.82
C HIS A 75 -9.44 -1.58 4.62
N GLU A 76 -9.82 -2.71 5.22
CA GLU A 76 -10.98 -2.85 6.13
C GLU A 76 -10.67 -2.56 7.61
N ALA A 77 -9.40 -2.36 7.99
CA ALA A 77 -8.97 -2.10 9.36
C ALA A 77 -8.65 -0.61 9.59
N GLU A 78 -9.43 0.03 10.45
CA GLU A 78 -9.22 1.41 10.88
C GLU A 78 -8.21 1.43 12.02
N GLN A 79 -7.03 2.03 11.81
CA GLN A 79 -6.07 2.30 12.89
C GLN A 79 -6.16 3.76 13.28
N THR A 80 -6.44 4.02 14.55
CA THR A 80 -6.55 5.36 15.11
C THR A 80 -5.37 5.60 16.02
N PHE A 81 -4.63 6.69 15.77
CA PHE A 81 -3.56 7.17 16.62
C PHE A 81 -3.97 8.52 17.19
N THR A 82 -3.79 8.71 18.49
CA THR A 82 -3.92 10.03 19.12
C THR A 82 -2.76 10.92 18.71
N ARG A 83 -2.96 12.24 18.77
CA ARG A 83 -1.88 13.20 18.46
C ARG A 83 -0.69 13.07 19.41
N GLU A 84 -0.96 12.69 20.66
CA GLU A 84 0.05 12.53 21.71
C GLU A 84 0.93 11.28 21.50
N GLU A 85 0.45 10.28 20.77
CA GLU A 85 1.25 9.11 20.37
C GLU A 85 2.20 9.44 19.22
N VAL A 86 1.87 10.42 18.37
CA VAL A 86 2.65 10.74 17.17
C VAL A 86 3.66 11.84 17.45
N SER A 87 4.92 11.45 17.61
CA SER A 87 6.03 12.38 17.87
C SER A 87 6.47 13.15 16.62
N ALA A 88 6.37 12.51 15.44
CA ALA A 88 6.72 13.11 14.16
C ALA A 88 6.00 12.41 12.99
N ALA A 89 5.73 13.16 11.93
CA ALA A 89 5.22 12.64 10.67
C ALA A 89 6.06 13.15 9.50
N PHE A 90 6.40 12.30 8.53
CA PHE A 90 7.17 12.70 7.35
C PHE A 90 6.91 11.78 6.15
N MET A 91 7.35 12.22 4.97
CA MET A 91 7.40 11.36 3.79
C MET A 91 8.78 10.72 3.64
N ASP A 92 8.83 9.39 3.62
CA ASP A 92 9.98 8.59 3.18
C ASP A 92 9.75 8.11 1.75
N GLY A 93 10.41 8.76 0.79
CA GLY A 93 10.12 8.56 -0.63
C GLY A 93 8.64 8.85 -0.96
N LYS A 94 7.88 7.79 -1.26
CA LYS A 94 6.44 7.86 -1.56
C LYS A 94 5.56 7.40 -0.40
N GLN A 95 6.12 7.01 0.74
CA GLN A 95 5.38 6.52 1.89
C GLN A 95 5.30 7.59 2.98
N LEU A 96 4.13 7.73 3.59
CA LEU A 96 3.91 8.48 4.81
C LEU A 96 4.35 7.62 5.98
N VAL A 97 5.20 8.16 6.85
CA VAL A 97 5.67 7.51 8.07
C VAL A 97 5.22 8.31 9.28
N LEU A 98 4.60 7.65 10.25
CA LEU A 98 4.34 8.20 11.59
C LEU A 98 5.27 7.57 12.60
N LEU A 99 5.92 8.40 13.40
CA LEU A 99 6.79 7.97 14.48
C LEU A 99 6.09 8.12 15.82
N GLY A 100 6.33 7.15 16.68
CA GLY A 100 5.93 7.17 18.08
C GLY A 100 6.94 7.91 18.96
N ASN A 101 6.65 7.98 20.26
CA ASN A 101 7.44 8.76 21.21
C ASN A 101 8.83 8.16 21.50
N GLU A 102 9.01 6.86 21.29
CA GLU A 102 10.30 6.17 21.39
C GLU A 102 11.02 6.10 20.03
N GLY A 103 10.50 6.81 19.02
CA GLY A 103 11.03 6.82 17.66
C GLY A 103 10.71 5.54 16.88
N GLU A 104 9.86 4.66 17.38
CA GLU A 104 9.29 3.53 16.65
C GLU A 104 8.44 4.00 15.47
N GLU A 105 8.35 3.19 14.41
CA GLU A 105 7.37 3.44 13.34
C GLU A 105 6.00 2.90 13.76
N LEU A 106 5.06 3.81 14.01
CA LEU A 106 3.66 3.48 14.26
C LEU A 106 2.93 3.12 12.97
N TYR A 107 3.33 3.75 11.88
CA TYR A 107 2.67 3.60 10.59
C TYR A 107 3.62 3.90 9.44
N ARG A 108 3.51 3.12 8.37
CA ARG A 108 4.17 3.37 7.09
C ARG A 108 3.34 2.85 5.94
N GLU A 109 2.82 3.75 5.11
CA GLU A 109 2.09 3.36 3.90
C GLU A 109 2.15 4.45 2.84
N LYS A 110 1.85 4.10 1.59
CA LYS A 110 1.76 5.07 0.50
C LYS A 110 0.43 5.85 0.59
N PRO A 111 0.43 7.17 0.86
CA PRO A 111 -0.77 7.97 0.76
C PRO A 111 -1.21 8.12 -0.70
N GLU A 112 -2.50 8.31 -0.91
CA GLU A 112 -3.06 8.66 -2.23
C GLU A 112 -2.74 10.10 -2.62
N ALA A 113 -2.73 11.00 -1.64
CA ALA A 113 -2.46 12.40 -1.83
C ALA A 113 -0.96 12.68 -2.08
N LYS A 114 -0.68 13.79 -2.78
CA LYS A 114 0.69 14.24 -3.01
C LYS A 114 1.33 14.70 -1.70
N ARG A 115 2.67 14.64 -1.65
CA ARG A 115 3.50 15.04 -0.50
C ARG A 115 3.10 16.40 0.07
N GLU A 116 2.87 17.39 -0.80
CA GLU A 116 2.56 18.76 -0.38
C GLU A 116 1.21 18.83 0.33
N THR A 117 0.20 18.14 -0.22
CA THR A 117 -1.14 18.06 0.37
C THR A 117 -1.12 17.35 1.72
N VAL A 118 -0.37 16.25 1.82
CA VAL A 118 -0.20 15.52 3.09
C VAL A 118 0.51 16.42 4.11
N ALA A 119 1.62 17.04 3.74
CA ALA A 119 2.38 17.92 4.61
C ALA A 119 1.53 19.08 5.14
N GLU A 120 0.78 19.74 4.27
CA GLU A 120 -0.11 20.85 4.63
C GLU A 120 -1.23 20.38 5.57
N ALA A 121 -1.83 19.21 5.32
CA ALA A 121 -2.86 18.65 6.19
C ALA A 121 -2.32 18.37 7.60
N PHE A 122 -1.18 17.69 7.72
CA PHE A 122 -0.55 17.42 9.03
C PHE A 122 -0.21 18.73 9.77
N LYS A 123 0.37 19.71 9.07
CA LYS A 123 0.68 21.03 9.67
C LYS A 123 -0.58 21.77 10.12
N ARG A 124 -1.64 21.77 9.31
CA ARG A 124 -2.92 22.44 9.61
C ARG A 124 -3.60 21.85 10.85
N HIS A 125 -3.50 20.54 11.05
CA HIS A 125 -4.05 19.85 12.22
C HIS A 125 -3.08 19.80 13.42
N GLY A 126 -1.98 20.54 13.38
CA GLY A 126 -1.09 20.72 14.53
C GLY A 126 -0.17 19.52 14.84
N TYR A 127 0.07 18.64 13.86
CA TYR A 127 1.03 17.54 13.97
C TYR A 127 2.47 18.00 13.68
N SER A 128 3.43 17.34 14.32
CA SER A 128 4.87 17.56 14.14
C SER A 128 5.39 17.07 12.79
N TRP A 129 5.04 17.76 11.70
CA TRP A 129 5.55 17.44 10.38
C TRP A 129 7.06 17.70 10.26
N ARG A 130 7.81 16.75 9.68
CA ARG A 130 9.24 16.87 9.37
C ARG A 130 9.48 16.67 7.87
N ASP A 131 10.47 17.37 7.33
CA ASP A 131 10.81 17.25 5.90
C ASP A 131 11.60 15.97 5.58
N ARG A 132 12.27 15.39 6.57
CA ARG A 132 13.04 14.15 6.47
C ARG A 132 12.91 13.33 7.75
N ASP A 133 13.28 12.06 7.68
CA ASP A 133 13.38 11.19 8.86
C ASP A 133 14.35 11.83 9.87
N PRO A 134 13.90 12.15 11.10
CA PRO A 134 14.78 12.69 12.14
C PRO A 134 15.87 11.70 12.58
N PHE A 135 15.68 10.40 12.35
CA PHE A 135 16.62 9.33 12.70
C PHE A 135 17.44 8.82 11.51
N ALA A 136 17.46 9.55 10.39
CA ALA A 136 18.11 9.11 9.15
C ALA A 136 19.58 8.69 9.34
N ASP A 137 20.30 9.36 10.24
CA ASP A 137 21.73 9.14 10.49
C ASP A 137 22.01 7.99 11.46
N HIS A 138 20.98 7.41 12.08
CA HIS A 138 21.11 6.31 13.05
C HIS A 138 21.00 4.93 12.41
N TYR A 139 20.56 4.86 11.16
CA TYR A 139 20.41 3.60 10.47
C TYR A 139 21.77 3.01 10.14
N VAL A 140 22.01 1.81 10.66
CA VAL A 140 23.18 1.00 10.32
C VAL A 140 22.76 -0.13 9.40
N ARG A 141 23.65 -0.52 8.49
CA ARG A 141 23.38 -1.63 7.56
C ARG A 141 23.32 -2.93 8.35
N TRP A 142 22.26 -3.70 8.15
CA TRP A 142 22.21 -5.07 8.67
C TRP A 142 23.20 -5.96 7.93
N VAL A 143 23.94 -6.76 8.69
CA VAL A 143 24.76 -7.87 8.21
C VAL A 143 24.43 -9.12 9.01
N ALA A 144 24.54 -10.29 8.38
CA ALA A 144 24.31 -11.56 9.07
C ALA A 144 25.20 -11.67 10.32
N ASP A 145 24.61 -12.19 11.39
CA ASP A 145 25.28 -12.39 12.69
C ASP A 145 25.84 -11.09 13.30
N SER A 146 25.15 -9.96 13.08
CA SER A 146 25.48 -8.70 13.74
C SER A 146 25.48 -8.89 15.27
N PRO A 147 26.59 -8.61 15.99
CA PRO A 147 26.71 -8.91 17.42
C PRO A 147 25.82 -8.02 18.30
N GLU A 148 25.37 -6.88 17.77
CA GLU A 148 24.46 -5.95 18.44
C GLU A 148 23.00 -6.43 18.43
N LEU A 149 22.69 -7.46 17.64
CA LEU A 149 21.35 -8.03 17.52
C LEU A 149 21.29 -9.40 18.17
N THR A 150 20.17 -9.70 18.82
CA THR A 150 19.94 -11.03 19.37
C THR A 150 19.83 -12.08 18.26
N HIS A 151 19.98 -13.35 18.62
CA HIS A 151 19.83 -14.45 17.66
C HIS A 151 18.44 -14.45 16.99
N SER A 152 17.38 -14.16 17.75
CA SER A 152 16.02 -14.08 17.22
C SER A 152 15.85 -12.93 16.24
N MET A 153 16.39 -11.74 16.53
CA MET A 153 16.37 -10.60 15.62
C MET A 153 17.11 -10.91 14.31
N ASN A 154 18.32 -11.48 14.41
CA ASN A 154 19.10 -11.88 13.23
C ASN A 154 18.35 -12.93 12.38
N ALA A 155 17.65 -13.88 13.01
CA ALA A 155 16.84 -14.86 12.28
C ALA A 155 15.68 -14.21 11.51
N LEU A 156 15.00 -13.22 12.11
CA LEU A 156 13.95 -12.45 11.44
C LEU A 156 14.49 -11.64 10.26
N PHE A 157 15.62 -10.95 10.42
CA PHE A 157 16.26 -10.23 9.31
C PHE A 157 16.65 -11.17 8.16
N LEU A 158 17.15 -12.37 8.47
CA LEU A 158 17.51 -13.37 7.48
C LEU A 158 16.28 -13.91 6.74
N ALA A 159 15.19 -14.19 7.46
CA ALA A 159 13.91 -14.57 6.85
C ALA A 159 13.40 -13.46 5.92
N ARG A 160 13.47 -12.21 6.40
CA ARG A 160 13.04 -11.03 5.64
C ARG A 160 13.89 -10.79 4.40
N GLU A 161 15.19 -11.04 4.48
CA GLU A 161 16.07 -10.97 3.31
C GLU A 161 15.64 -11.95 2.22
N LYS A 162 15.19 -13.15 2.59
CA LYS A 162 14.64 -14.14 1.65
C LYS A 162 13.31 -13.67 1.05
N ALA A 163 12.41 -13.13 1.88
CA ALA A 163 11.14 -12.55 1.41
C ALA A 163 11.38 -11.45 0.36
N ILE A 164 12.29 -10.50 0.66
CA ILE A 164 12.69 -9.44 -0.28
C ILE A 164 13.28 -10.02 -1.57
N LYS A 165 14.14 -11.04 -1.48
CA LYS A 165 14.74 -11.69 -2.66
C LYS A 165 13.69 -12.38 -3.54
N ASN A 166 12.66 -12.93 -2.93
CA ASN A 166 11.53 -13.59 -3.60
C ASN A 166 10.42 -12.61 -4.02
N GLU A 167 10.61 -11.30 -3.76
CA GLU A 167 9.62 -10.25 -4.00
C GLU A 167 8.29 -10.44 -3.23
N ASP A 168 8.33 -11.20 -2.13
CA ASP A 168 7.22 -11.40 -1.20
C ASP A 168 7.14 -10.21 -0.24
N ARG A 169 6.35 -9.20 -0.65
CA ARG A 169 6.20 -7.95 0.11
C ARG A 169 5.41 -8.14 1.40
N GLU A 170 4.38 -8.98 1.37
CA GLU A 170 3.52 -9.22 2.51
C GLU A 170 4.32 -9.87 3.65
N ASP A 171 5.05 -10.95 3.36
CA ASP A 171 5.91 -11.59 4.36
C ASP A 171 7.04 -10.65 4.85
N ALA A 172 7.61 -9.85 3.94
CA ALA A 172 8.63 -8.86 4.33
C ALA A 172 8.07 -7.77 5.28
N ASP A 173 6.84 -7.32 5.07
CA ASP A 173 6.19 -6.33 5.93
C ASP A 173 5.70 -6.94 7.25
N ASP A 174 5.29 -8.21 7.24
CA ASP A 174 4.95 -8.96 8.46
C ASP A 174 6.17 -9.10 9.37
N LEU A 175 7.30 -9.55 8.81
CA LEU A 175 8.56 -9.69 9.54
C LEU A 175 9.11 -8.35 10.03
N ARG A 176 8.87 -7.26 9.30
CA ARG A 176 9.17 -5.90 9.76
C ARG A 176 8.37 -5.54 11.02
N ARG A 177 7.07 -5.88 11.07
CA ARG A 177 6.24 -5.63 12.26
C ARG A 177 6.70 -6.46 13.45
N GLU A 178 7.12 -7.70 13.23
CA GLU A 178 7.74 -8.52 14.29
C GLU A 178 9.05 -7.91 14.82
N LEU A 179 9.91 -7.39 13.93
CA LEU A 179 11.13 -6.68 14.34
C LEU A 179 10.82 -5.41 15.14
N SER A 180 9.77 -4.67 14.77
CA SER A 180 9.30 -3.49 15.52
C SER A 180 8.88 -3.83 16.94
N LYS A 181 8.17 -4.95 17.15
CA LYS A 181 7.81 -5.46 18.50
C LYS A 181 9.04 -5.79 19.35
N LEU A 182 10.17 -6.08 18.72
CA LEU A 182 11.45 -6.33 19.39
C LEU A 182 12.28 -5.04 19.59
N GLY A 183 11.74 -3.87 19.29
CA GLY A 183 12.42 -2.59 19.48
C GLY A 183 13.29 -2.16 18.30
N ILE A 184 13.07 -2.73 17.11
CA ILE A 184 13.88 -2.46 15.92
C ILE A 184 13.02 -1.87 14.80
N THR A 185 13.40 -0.68 14.34
CA THR A 185 12.85 -0.12 13.10
C THR A 185 13.74 -0.51 11.92
N VAL A 186 13.13 -1.00 10.84
CA VAL A 186 13.82 -1.43 9.62
C VAL A 186 13.54 -0.47 8.47
N ARG A 187 14.57 -0.12 7.71
CA ARG A 187 14.44 0.63 6.45
C ARG A 187 15.16 -0.10 5.34
N ASP A 188 14.54 -0.14 4.17
CA ASP A 188 15.13 -0.76 2.98
C ASP A 188 15.72 0.29 2.05
N ASP A 189 16.84 -0.05 1.42
CA ASP A 189 17.40 0.64 0.27
C ASP A 189 17.76 -0.40 -0.80
N GLY A 190 16.87 -0.52 -1.78
CA GLY A 190 16.88 -1.63 -2.74
C GLY A 190 16.71 -2.98 -2.05
N LYS A 191 17.69 -3.86 -2.19
CA LYS A 191 17.71 -5.20 -1.55
C LYS A 191 18.48 -5.21 -0.22
N ARG A 192 18.89 -4.05 0.28
CA ARG A 192 19.67 -3.92 1.52
C ARG A 192 18.77 -3.47 2.64
N GLN A 193 18.92 -4.11 3.79
CA GLN A 193 18.19 -3.79 5.01
C GLN A 193 19.09 -2.96 5.92
N TYR A 194 18.52 -1.90 6.49
CA TYR A 194 19.13 -1.05 7.49
C TYR A 194 18.23 -1.03 8.71
N TRP A 195 18.81 -0.80 9.88
CA TRP A 195 18.09 -0.87 11.12
C TRP A 195 18.56 0.16 12.12
N ARG A 196 17.68 0.48 13.06
CA ARG A 196 17.97 1.29 14.25
C ARG A 196 17.16 0.78 15.43
N GLN A 197 17.63 1.05 16.64
CA GLN A 197 16.91 0.72 17.87
C GLN A 197 15.91 1.82 18.23
N HIS A 198 14.82 1.43 18.87
CA HIS A 198 13.89 2.35 19.52
C HIS A 198 14.54 2.96 20.78
N GLY A 199 13.97 4.05 21.30
CA GLY A 199 14.47 4.77 22.48
C GLY A 199 15.70 5.65 22.22
N GLN A 200 16.16 5.73 20.98
CA GLN A 200 17.19 6.69 20.58
C GLN A 200 16.58 8.09 20.49
N LYS A 201 17.36 9.11 20.87
CA LYS A 201 16.98 10.53 20.69
C LYS A 201 17.57 11.05 19.39
N PRO A 202 16.79 11.74 18.54
CA PRO A 202 17.28 12.31 17.29
C PRO A 202 18.25 13.48 17.51
#